data_AF-A0A7Z9S456-F1
#
_entry.id   AF-A0A7Z9S456-F1
#
_cell.length_a   1.000
_cell.length_b   1.000
_cell.length_c   1.000
_cell.angle_alpha   90.00
_cell.angle_beta   90.00
_cell.angle_gamma   90.00
#
_symmetry.space_group_name_H-M   'P 1'
#
loop_
_entity.id
_entity.type
_entity.pdbx_description
1 polymer ?
#
loop_
_entity_poly.entity_id
_entity_poly.type
_entity_poly.pdbx_seq_one_letter_code
_entity_poly.pdbx_strand_id
1 'polypeptide(L)'
;CRRPTWFIHGVQDGNEHAFGQHLRELAQAPDPVTAHVVYAEPRPDDVEGRDYDATGFITMSMLKNLLPGPSCDFYLCGPPPFMKALFNGLLNWGVNEARIHYEFFGPATVLKDGGDEPAQKAPKESPAANGMTVTFRKSDVTIPWDPAQETILDLAEANGLSPAFSCRSGICQTCILTLIEGEIEYVDDGIIPPQEEGKVLICSSAPKTNVVIDA
;
A
#
# COMPACT_ATOMS: atom_id res chain seq x y z
N CYS A 1 14.49 -25.35 -12.54
CA CYS A 1 15.47 -24.27 -12.26
C CYS A 1 15.18 -23.71 -10.89
N ARG A 2 16.17 -23.76 -9.98
CA ARG A 2 16.07 -23.19 -8.64
C ARG A 2 16.33 -21.69 -8.71
N ARG A 3 15.58 -20.87 -7.97
CA ARG A 3 15.83 -19.43 -7.83
C ARG A 3 16.24 -19.16 -6.38
N PRO A 4 17.53 -18.89 -6.12
CA PRO A 4 17.97 -18.48 -4.79
C PRO A 4 17.17 -17.26 -4.31
N THR A 5 16.69 -17.29 -3.07
CA THR A 5 15.85 -16.23 -2.49
C THR A 5 16.44 -15.80 -1.16
N TRP A 6 16.57 -14.48 -0.99
CA TRP A 6 16.92 -13.86 0.27
C TRP A 6 15.69 -13.12 0.80
N PHE A 7 15.35 -13.36 2.05
CA PHE A 7 14.27 -12.67 2.74
C PHE A 7 14.86 -11.84 3.86
N ILE A 8 14.87 -10.52 3.69
CA ILE A 8 15.42 -9.57 4.66
C ILE A 8 14.26 -8.86 5.32
N HIS A 9 14.15 -8.98 6.64
CA HIS A 9 13.03 -8.46 7.40
C HIS A 9 13.52 -7.58 8.56
N GLY A 10 12.97 -6.37 8.65
CA GLY A 10 13.25 -5.43 9.73
C GLY A 10 11.99 -5.23 10.54
N VAL A 11 12.10 -5.36 11.86
CA VAL A 11 10.97 -5.23 12.79
C VAL A 11 11.46 -4.64 14.11
N GLN A 12 10.55 -4.11 14.92
CA GLN A 12 10.91 -3.48 16.19
C GLN A 12 11.59 -4.47 17.13
N ASP A 13 10.94 -5.58 17.43
CA ASP A 13 11.39 -6.60 18.38
C ASP A 13 10.66 -7.95 18.16
N GLY A 14 10.87 -8.92 19.03
CA GLY A 14 10.21 -10.23 18.94
C GLY A 14 8.70 -10.24 19.21
N ASN A 15 8.13 -9.18 19.80
CA ASN A 15 6.68 -9.07 20.00
C ASN A 15 5.95 -8.65 18.73
N GLU A 16 6.60 -7.83 17.91
CA GLU A 16 6.05 -7.35 16.64
C GLU A 16 6.42 -8.22 15.43
N HIS A 17 7.32 -9.19 15.61
CA HIS A 17 7.78 -10.09 14.55
C HIS A 17 6.71 -11.13 14.16
N ALA A 18 5.77 -10.70 13.33
CA ALA A 18 4.78 -11.58 12.72
C ALA A 18 5.46 -12.71 11.92
N PHE A 19 4.97 -13.94 12.11
CA PHE A 19 5.45 -15.14 11.41
C PHE A 19 6.93 -15.51 11.62
N GLY A 20 7.60 -14.98 12.66
CA GLY A 20 9.02 -15.25 12.89
C GLY A 20 9.38 -16.74 12.98
N GLN A 21 8.59 -17.54 13.71
CA GLN A 21 8.79 -18.99 13.78
C GLN A 21 8.64 -19.66 12.41
N HIS A 22 7.60 -19.31 11.66
CA HIS A 22 7.35 -19.87 10.34
C HIS A 22 8.50 -19.56 9.36
N LEU A 23 9.04 -18.34 9.41
CA LEU A 23 10.20 -17.96 8.62
C LEU A 23 11.44 -18.81 8.95
N ARG A 24 11.68 -19.09 10.24
CA ARG A 24 12.79 -19.96 10.67
C ARG A 24 12.62 -21.40 10.19
N GLU A 25 11.39 -21.91 10.17
CA GLU A 25 11.07 -23.23 9.60
C GLU A 25 11.34 -23.26 8.08
N LEU A 26 10.92 -22.22 7.35
CA LEU A 26 11.20 -22.08 5.90
C LEU A 26 12.70 -22.03 5.59
N ALA A 27 13.49 -21.38 6.45
CA ALA A 27 14.94 -21.31 6.30
C ALA A 27 15.66 -22.64 6.56
N GLN A 28 14.98 -23.63 7.15
CA GLN A 28 15.50 -24.99 7.41
C GLN A 28 14.92 -26.04 6.45
N ALA A 29 14.00 -25.65 5.56
CA ALA A 29 13.38 -26.56 4.60
C ALA A 29 14.40 -27.09 3.56
N PRO A 30 14.09 -28.16 2.81
CA PRO A 30 14.99 -28.72 1.80
C PRO A 30 15.36 -27.75 0.66
N ASP A 31 14.51 -26.78 0.36
CA ASP A 31 14.81 -25.65 -0.53
C ASP A 31 14.71 -24.34 0.29
N PRO A 32 15.73 -24.03 1.11
CA PRO A 32 15.61 -22.97 2.09
C PRO A 32 15.68 -21.59 1.44
N VAL A 33 14.86 -20.69 1.95
CA VAL A 33 15.06 -19.24 1.78
C VAL A 33 16.18 -18.80 2.72
N THR A 34 17.09 -17.96 2.24
CA THR A 34 18.09 -17.33 3.10
C THR A 34 17.44 -16.17 3.85
N ALA A 35 17.00 -16.40 5.08
CA ALA A 35 16.38 -15.38 5.92
C ALA A 35 17.44 -14.58 6.70
N HIS A 36 17.25 -13.26 6.80
CA HIS A 36 18.02 -12.39 7.68
C HIS A 36 17.07 -11.38 8.35
N VAL A 37 16.97 -11.47 9.67
CA VAL A 37 16.02 -10.69 10.48
C VAL A 37 16.79 -9.67 11.29
N VAL A 38 16.35 -8.41 11.25
CA VAL A 38 16.93 -7.30 11.99
C VAL A 38 15.91 -6.79 13.00
N TYR A 39 16.27 -6.78 14.27
CA TYR A 39 15.46 -6.17 15.33
C TYR A 39 15.99 -4.78 15.67
N ALA A 40 15.15 -3.77 15.62
CA ALA A 40 15.55 -2.41 15.97
C ALA A 40 15.94 -2.31 17.44
N GLU A 41 15.10 -2.85 18.32
CA GLU A 41 15.25 -2.80 19.78
C GLU A 41 14.88 -4.15 20.39
N PRO A 42 15.76 -5.17 20.33
CA PRO A 42 15.48 -6.48 20.89
C PRO A 42 15.09 -6.42 22.37
N ARG A 43 14.09 -7.20 22.76
CA ARG A 43 13.68 -7.37 24.14
C ARG A 43 14.68 -8.25 24.92
N PRO A 44 14.68 -8.22 26.26
CA PRO A 44 15.54 -9.09 27.07
C PRO A 44 15.41 -10.59 26.80
N ASP A 45 14.23 -11.04 26.34
CA ASP A 45 13.96 -12.45 26.02
C ASP A 45 14.30 -12.82 24.56
N ASP A 46 14.59 -11.81 23.71
CA ASP A 46 14.97 -12.01 22.32
C ASP A 46 16.45 -12.44 22.25
N VAL A 47 16.72 -13.48 21.48
CA VAL A 47 18.05 -14.11 21.39
C VAL A 47 18.60 -14.01 19.97
N GLU A 48 19.75 -13.37 19.81
CA GLU A 48 20.49 -13.30 18.55
C GLU A 48 20.89 -14.70 18.06
N GLY A 49 20.75 -14.95 16.76
CA GLY A 49 20.97 -16.25 16.12
C GLY A 49 19.81 -17.25 16.27
N ARG A 50 18.81 -16.95 17.13
CA ARG A 50 17.57 -17.72 17.25
C ARG A 50 16.38 -16.94 16.69
N ASP A 51 16.17 -15.74 17.22
CA ASP A 51 14.98 -14.93 16.94
C ASP A 51 15.29 -13.88 15.86
N TYR A 52 16.46 -13.23 15.96
CA TYR A 52 16.96 -12.24 15.01
C TYR A 52 18.45 -12.48 14.68
N ASP A 53 18.97 -11.81 13.67
CA ASP A 53 20.33 -12.00 13.13
C ASP A 53 21.20 -10.72 13.24
N ALA A 54 20.59 -9.55 13.40
CA ALA A 54 21.28 -8.28 13.64
C ALA A 54 20.39 -7.27 14.39
N THR A 55 21.01 -6.25 14.97
CA THR A 55 20.30 -5.15 15.65
C THR A 55 20.29 -3.86 14.83
N GLY A 56 19.25 -3.04 14.97
CA GLY A 56 19.11 -1.73 14.33
C GLY A 56 18.25 -1.77 13.07
N PHE A 57 18.66 -1.09 12.01
CA PHE A 57 17.91 -0.99 10.75
C PHE A 57 18.61 -1.72 9.61
N ILE A 58 17.83 -2.16 8.62
CA ILE A 58 18.38 -2.67 7.36
C ILE A 58 19.09 -1.54 6.64
N THR A 59 20.32 -1.77 6.21
CA THR A 59 21.15 -0.79 5.50
C THR A 59 21.66 -1.34 4.17
N MET A 60 21.99 -0.47 3.23
CA MET A 60 22.64 -0.88 1.97
C MET A 60 23.97 -1.60 2.21
N SER A 61 24.71 -1.24 3.24
CA SER A 61 25.97 -1.92 3.61
C SER A 61 25.72 -3.37 4.02
N MET A 62 24.67 -3.62 4.81
CA MET A 62 24.23 -4.96 5.15
C MET A 62 23.79 -5.73 3.89
N LEU A 63 22.95 -5.15 3.04
CA LEU A 63 22.48 -5.80 1.81
C LEU A 63 23.66 -6.17 0.88
N LYS A 64 24.66 -5.29 0.73
CA LYS A 64 25.86 -5.55 -0.08
C LYS A 64 26.70 -6.72 0.44
N ASN A 65 26.69 -6.95 1.75
CA ASN A 65 27.42 -8.07 2.37
C ASN A 65 26.66 -9.40 2.27
N LEU A 66 25.32 -9.35 2.29
CA LEU A 66 24.47 -10.55 2.28
C LEU A 66 24.17 -11.08 0.87
N LEU A 67 24.08 -10.20 -0.11
CA LEU A 67 23.55 -10.52 -1.44
C LEU A 67 24.67 -10.77 -2.47
N PRO A 68 24.41 -11.61 -3.48
CA PRO A 68 25.43 -11.97 -4.48
C PRO A 68 25.79 -10.82 -5.43
N GLY A 69 24.97 -9.77 -5.50
CA GLY A 69 25.24 -8.57 -6.29
C GLY A 69 24.00 -7.85 -6.82
N PRO A 70 24.18 -6.79 -7.62
CA PRO A 70 23.11 -5.91 -8.09
C PRO A 70 22.27 -6.48 -9.25
N SER A 71 22.56 -7.70 -9.71
CA SER A 71 21.82 -8.36 -10.80
C SER A 71 20.55 -9.10 -10.35
N CYS A 72 20.23 -9.06 -9.05
CA CYS A 72 19.02 -9.65 -8.48
C CYS A 72 17.77 -8.85 -8.87
N ASP A 73 16.61 -9.49 -8.76
CA ASP A 73 15.32 -8.81 -8.73
C ASP A 73 14.97 -8.51 -7.26
N PHE A 74 14.64 -7.26 -6.97
CA PHE A 74 14.38 -6.73 -5.63
C PHE A 74 12.88 -6.43 -5.49
N TYR A 75 12.30 -6.84 -4.36
CA TYR A 75 10.91 -6.57 -4.01
C TYR A 75 10.89 -5.86 -2.66
N LEU A 76 10.38 -4.63 -2.64
CA LEU A 76 10.35 -3.77 -1.47
C LEU A 76 8.92 -3.61 -0.96
N CYS A 77 8.76 -3.76 0.34
CA CYS A 77 7.51 -3.49 1.03
C CYS A 77 7.88 -3.00 2.43
N GLY A 78 7.25 -1.92 2.88
CA GLY A 78 7.44 -1.39 4.22
C GLY A 78 7.03 0.07 4.33
N PRO A 79 7.44 0.75 5.41
CA PRO A 79 7.18 2.16 5.59
C PRO A 79 7.80 2.99 4.46
N PRO A 80 7.17 4.09 4.05
CA PRO A 80 7.65 4.83 2.90
C PRO A 80 9.07 5.41 3.00
N PRO A 81 9.52 5.96 4.15
CA PRO A 81 10.91 6.41 4.31
C PRO A 81 11.92 5.27 4.13
N PHE A 82 11.57 4.07 4.63
CA PHE A 82 12.38 2.87 4.46
C PHE A 82 12.48 2.45 2.99
N MET A 83 11.35 2.39 2.29
CA MET A 83 11.34 2.02 0.87
C MET A 83 12.10 3.04 0.02
N LYS A 84 11.92 4.35 0.26
CA LYS A 84 12.66 5.42 -0.43
C LYS A 84 14.17 5.31 -0.22
N ALA A 85 14.61 5.04 1.02
CA ALA A 85 16.02 4.86 1.34
C ALA A 85 16.63 3.66 0.61
N LEU A 86 15.95 2.50 0.61
CA LEU A 86 16.43 1.31 -0.07
C LEU A 86 16.39 1.44 -1.59
N PHE A 87 15.32 1.99 -2.16
CA PHE A 87 15.18 2.20 -3.60
C PHE A 87 16.34 3.04 -4.16
N ASN A 88 16.60 4.20 -3.55
CA ASN A 88 17.73 5.06 -3.94
C ASN A 88 19.09 4.38 -3.69
N GLY A 89 19.21 3.64 -2.59
CA GLY A 89 20.40 2.87 -2.27
C GLY A 89 20.73 1.80 -3.32
N LEU A 90 19.71 1.09 -3.81
CA LEU A 90 19.82 0.06 -4.85
C LEU A 90 20.21 0.66 -6.21
N LEU A 91 19.58 1.78 -6.60
CA LEU A 91 19.97 2.51 -7.81
C LEU A 91 21.44 2.96 -7.76
N ASN A 92 21.88 3.52 -6.62
CA ASN A 92 23.27 3.92 -6.41
C ASN A 92 24.24 2.74 -6.38
N TRP A 93 23.75 1.53 -6.08
CA TRP A 93 24.54 0.30 -6.18
C TRP A 93 24.61 -0.25 -7.61
N GLY A 94 23.90 0.34 -8.56
CA GLY A 94 23.90 -0.06 -9.97
C GLY A 94 22.84 -1.13 -10.30
N VAL A 95 21.85 -1.32 -9.44
CA VAL A 95 20.68 -2.16 -9.77
C VAL A 95 19.89 -1.44 -10.86
N ASN A 96 19.52 -2.17 -11.90
CA ASN A 96 18.64 -1.63 -12.94
C ASN A 96 17.25 -1.37 -12.34
N GLU A 97 16.71 -0.16 -12.51
CA GLU A 97 15.41 0.24 -11.96
C GLU A 97 14.27 -0.74 -12.31
N ALA A 98 14.29 -1.34 -13.51
CA ALA A 98 13.29 -2.31 -13.95
C ALA A 98 13.29 -3.62 -13.13
N ARG A 99 14.30 -3.83 -12.28
CA ARG A 99 14.45 -4.96 -11.36
C ARG A 99 14.12 -4.59 -9.91
N ILE A 100 13.67 -3.36 -9.65
CA ILE A 100 13.26 -2.90 -8.32
C ILE A 100 11.74 -2.75 -8.32
N HIS A 101 11.07 -3.72 -7.73
CA HIS A 101 9.63 -3.74 -7.55
C HIS A 101 9.29 -3.27 -6.14
N TYR A 102 8.16 -2.59 -5.98
CA TYR A 102 7.71 -2.11 -4.68
C TYR A 102 6.19 -2.09 -4.57
N GLU A 103 5.68 -2.20 -3.36
CA GLU A 103 4.25 -2.11 -3.05
C GLU A 103 4.03 -1.23 -1.80
N PHE A 104 3.03 -0.34 -1.87
CA PHE A 104 2.64 0.54 -0.77
C PHE A 104 1.41 -0.02 -0.06
N PHE A 105 1.49 -0.09 1.27
CA PHE A 105 0.34 -0.35 2.12
C PHE A 105 -0.16 1.00 2.68
N GLY A 106 -1.01 1.69 1.92
CA GLY A 106 -1.50 3.04 2.23
C GLY A 106 -1.44 3.99 1.03
N PRO A 107 -1.89 5.26 1.15
CA PRO A 107 -1.97 6.20 0.02
C PRO A 107 -0.62 6.32 -0.73
N ALA A 108 -0.68 6.33 -2.06
CA ALA A 108 0.46 6.04 -2.94
C ALA A 108 1.37 7.26 -3.24
N THR A 109 1.78 8.03 -2.22
CA THR A 109 2.53 9.29 -2.41
C THR A 109 3.85 9.36 -1.65
N VAL A 110 4.88 8.55 -1.96
CA VAL A 110 6.19 8.77 -1.28
C VAL A 110 7.46 8.49 -2.09
N LEU A 111 7.41 8.38 -3.43
CA LEU A 111 8.65 8.20 -4.20
C LEU A 111 9.24 9.47 -4.83
N LYS A 112 8.61 10.64 -4.64
CA LYS A 112 9.19 11.93 -5.04
C LYS A 112 9.14 12.93 -3.90
N ASP A 113 10.16 13.77 -3.82
CA ASP A 113 10.40 14.71 -2.71
C ASP A 113 9.19 15.63 -2.44
N GLY A 114 8.43 15.25 -1.41
CA GLY A 114 7.46 16.07 -0.69
C GLY A 114 7.58 15.66 0.79
N GLY A 115 7.76 16.65 1.66
CA GLY A 115 8.30 16.47 3.01
C GLY A 115 7.49 15.54 3.93
N ASP A 116 8.22 14.98 4.90
CA ASP A 116 7.68 14.24 6.03
C ASP A 116 6.89 15.18 6.94
N GLU A 117 5.58 15.26 6.74
CA GLU A 117 4.65 15.62 7.81
C GLU A 117 3.62 14.49 7.98
N PRO A 118 3.35 14.04 9.23
CA PRO A 118 2.19 13.21 9.47
C PRO A 118 0.96 14.02 9.10
N ALA A 119 0.21 13.56 8.09
CA ALA A 119 -1.09 14.10 7.76
C ALA A 119 -2.04 13.90 8.94
N GLN A 120 -2.07 14.87 9.86
CA GLN A 120 -3.22 15.07 10.72
C GLN A 120 -4.38 15.39 9.79
N LYS A 121 -5.29 14.42 9.62
CA LYS A 121 -6.59 14.64 8.98
C LYS A 121 -7.34 15.70 9.80
N ALA A 122 -7.14 16.97 9.46
CA ALA A 122 -8.12 17.99 9.76
C ALA A 122 -9.40 17.61 9.00
N PRO A 123 -10.58 17.68 9.63
CA PRO A 123 -11.83 17.60 8.90
C PRO A 123 -11.80 18.68 7.83
N LYS A 124 -11.69 18.30 6.54
CA LYS A 124 -12.02 19.21 5.47
C LYS A 124 -13.52 19.45 5.62
N GLU A 125 -13.88 20.58 6.23
CA GLU A 125 -15.24 21.10 6.14
C GLU A 125 -15.53 21.34 4.66
N SER A 126 -16.16 20.35 4.00
CA SER A 126 -16.73 20.55 2.68
C SER A 126 -17.92 21.51 2.83
N PRO A 127 -17.96 22.60 2.06
CA PRO A 127 -19.03 23.57 2.16
C PRO A 127 -20.34 22.92 1.72
N ALA A 128 -21.18 22.58 2.69
CA ALA A 128 -22.60 22.21 2.57
C ALA A 128 -22.95 21.17 1.47
N ALA A 129 -23.46 20.03 1.94
CA ALA A 129 -24.21 19.02 1.21
C ALA A 129 -25.32 19.60 0.32
N ASN A 130 -24.99 20.12 -0.85
CA ASN A 130 -25.94 20.78 -1.74
C ASN A 130 -26.60 19.75 -2.67
N GLY A 131 -27.48 18.92 -2.12
CA GLY A 131 -28.48 18.17 -2.89
C GLY A 131 -27.94 17.30 -4.04
N MET A 132 -26.67 16.88 -3.98
CA MET A 132 -26.07 16.04 -5.01
C MET A 132 -26.65 14.64 -4.94
N THR A 133 -26.71 13.96 -6.08
CA THR A 133 -27.14 12.56 -6.16
C THR A 133 -26.09 11.69 -6.82
N VAL A 134 -26.01 10.45 -6.36
CA VAL A 134 -25.25 9.37 -6.99
C VAL A 134 -26.26 8.39 -7.59
N THR A 135 -26.23 8.22 -8.92
CA THR A 135 -27.07 7.26 -9.63
C THR A 135 -26.25 6.04 -10.03
N PHE A 136 -26.69 4.86 -9.62
CA PHE A 136 -26.12 3.56 -9.96
C PHE A 136 -26.93 2.94 -11.10
N ARG A 137 -26.48 3.14 -12.34
CA ARG A 137 -27.28 2.93 -13.56
C ARG A 137 -27.81 1.51 -13.73
N LYS A 138 -27.04 0.47 -13.44
CA LYS A 138 -27.48 -0.92 -13.68
C LYS A 138 -28.51 -1.36 -12.66
N SER A 139 -28.46 -0.80 -11.46
CA SER A 139 -29.43 -1.04 -10.40
C SER A 139 -30.67 -0.13 -10.47
N ASP A 140 -30.62 0.94 -11.29
CA ASP A 140 -31.63 2.00 -11.36
C ASP A 140 -31.91 2.67 -10.01
N VAL A 141 -30.87 2.78 -9.17
CA VAL A 141 -30.95 3.39 -7.84
C VAL A 141 -30.31 4.77 -7.87
N THR A 142 -31.06 5.80 -7.45
CA THR A 142 -30.53 7.16 -7.26
C THR A 142 -30.60 7.51 -5.78
N ILE A 143 -29.44 7.86 -5.20
CA ILE A 143 -29.28 8.09 -3.77
C ILE A 143 -28.77 9.53 -3.58
N PRO A 144 -29.40 10.34 -2.70
CA PRO A 144 -28.82 11.61 -2.27
C PRO A 144 -27.47 11.38 -1.61
N TRP A 145 -26.47 12.19 -1.96
CA TRP A 145 -25.17 12.15 -1.29
C TRP A 145 -25.33 12.56 0.17
N ASP A 146 -24.98 11.65 1.07
CA ASP A 146 -24.88 11.90 2.50
C ASP A 146 -23.41 12.22 2.83
N PRO A 147 -23.08 13.44 3.29
CA PRO A 147 -21.72 13.79 3.67
C PRO A 147 -21.14 12.98 4.84
N ALA A 148 -21.98 12.22 5.56
CA ALA A 148 -21.48 11.25 6.53
C ALA A 148 -20.79 10.05 5.85
N GLN A 149 -21.02 9.83 4.55
CA GLN A 149 -20.29 8.87 3.74
C GLN A 149 -19.00 9.52 3.22
N GLU A 150 -17.87 8.85 3.42
CA GLU A 150 -16.60 9.36 2.91
C GLU A 150 -16.47 9.10 1.40
N THR A 151 -16.99 7.96 0.91
CA THR A 151 -16.79 7.55 -0.49
C THR A 151 -18.08 7.07 -1.17
N ILE A 152 -18.08 7.08 -2.51
CA ILE A 152 -19.19 6.55 -3.34
C ILE A 152 -19.44 5.06 -3.03
N LEU A 153 -18.40 4.29 -2.70
CA LEU A 153 -18.56 2.90 -2.26
C LEU A 153 -19.33 2.81 -0.94
N ASP A 154 -19.00 3.64 0.06
CA ASP A 154 -19.67 3.60 1.36
C ASP A 154 -21.17 3.92 1.21
N LEU A 155 -21.50 4.93 0.39
CA LEU A 155 -22.89 5.23 0.04
C LEU A 155 -23.59 4.04 -0.63
N ALA A 156 -22.92 3.35 -1.55
CA ALA A 156 -23.47 2.19 -2.25
C ALA A 156 -23.82 1.06 -1.25
N GLU A 157 -22.87 0.70 -0.39
CA GLU A 157 -23.03 -0.37 0.60
C GLU A 157 -24.11 -0.04 1.65
N ALA A 158 -24.13 1.21 2.13
CA ALA A 158 -25.15 1.69 3.07
C ALA A 158 -26.57 1.58 2.52
N ASN A 159 -26.72 1.53 1.19
CA ASN A 159 -27.99 1.40 0.49
C ASN A 159 -28.19 0.01 -0.16
N GLY A 160 -27.42 -0.99 0.28
CA GLY A 160 -27.61 -2.38 -0.08
C GLY A 160 -27.08 -2.78 -1.46
N LEU A 161 -26.30 -1.93 -2.12
CA LEU A 161 -25.55 -2.30 -3.32
C LEU A 161 -24.27 -3.03 -2.93
N SER A 162 -23.75 -3.85 -3.85
CA SER A 162 -22.52 -4.61 -3.62
C SER A 162 -21.54 -4.53 -4.80
N PRO A 163 -20.99 -3.34 -5.12
CA PRO A 163 -19.90 -3.23 -6.08
C PRO A 163 -18.69 -4.07 -5.65
N ALA A 164 -17.87 -4.53 -6.60
CA ALA A 164 -16.62 -5.22 -6.26
C ALA A 164 -15.65 -4.26 -5.56
N PHE A 165 -15.02 -4.69 -4.46
CA PHE A 165 -13.97 -3.93 -3.78
C PHE A 165 -13.01 -4.87 -3.03
N SER A 166 -11.87 -4.33 -2.57
CA SER A 166 -10.93 -5.03 -1.69
C SER A 166 -10.24 -4.07 -0.71
N CYS A 167 -9.25 -3.29 -1.16
CA CYS A 167 -8.38 -2.53 -0.24
C CYS A 167 -9.00 -1.28 0.42
N ARG A 168 -10.05 -0.69 -0.17
CA ARG A 168 -10.65 0.60 0.23
C ARG A 168 -9.71 1.82 0.28
N SER A 169 -8.48 1.68 -0.19
CA SER A 169 -7.45 2.73 -0.23
C SER A 169 -7.07 3.19 -1.63
N GLY A 170 -7.81 2.74 -2.66
CA GLY A 170 -7.59 3.11 -4.05
C GLY A 170 -6.36 2.48 -4.71
N ILE A 171 -5.76 1.44 -4.10
CA ILE A 171 -4.51 0.83 -4.58
C ILE A 171 -4.78 -0.42 -5.43
N CYS A 172 -5.64 -1.33 -4.94
CA CYS A 172 -5.87 -2.63 -5.59
C CYS A 172 -6.67 -2.56 -6.90
N GLN A 173 -7.31 -1.42 -7.18
CA GLN A 173 -8.15 -1.17 -8.36
C GLN A 173 -9.38 -2.09 -8.56
N THR A 174 -9.68 -2.98 -7.61
CA THR A 174 -10.88 -3.85 -7.69
C THR A 174 -12.19 -3.07 -7.78
N CYS A 175 -12.23 -1.85 -7.23
CA CYS A 175 -13.41 -0.98 -7.22
C CYS A 175 -13.58 -0.11 -8.47
N ILE A 176 -12.82 -0.36 -9.55
CA ILE A 176 -12.96 0.44 -10.77
C ILE A 176 -14.36 0.27 -11.36
N LEU A 177 -15.02 1.41 -11.58
CA LEU A 177 -16.25 1.52 -12.34
C LEU A 177 -16.15 2.62 -13.39
N THR A 178 -17.12 2.67 -14.29
CA THR A 178 -17.22 3.75 -15.29
C THR A 178 -18.02 4.92 -14.72
N LEU A 179 -17.45 6.12 -14.72
CA LEU A 179 -18.17 7.39 -14.53
C LEU A 179 -18.83 7.73 -15.87
N ILE A 180 -20.15 7.68 -15.90
CA ILE A 180 -20.94 7.98 -17.10
C ILE A 180 -21.15 9.49 -17.21
N GLU A 181 -21.48 10.15 -16.11
CA GLU A 181 -21.72 11.59 -16.03
C GLU A 181 -21.25 12.16 -14.68
N GLY A 182 -20.89 13.44 -14.68
CA GLY A 182 -20.53 14.21 -13.48
C GLY A 182 -19.03 14.29 -13.21
N GLU A 183 -18.69 14.89 -12.07
CA GLU A 183 -17.32 15.04 -11.57
C GLU A 183 -17.18 14.42 -10.18
N ILE A 184 -16.02 13.83 -9.92
CA ILE A 184 -15.62 13.32 -8.61
C ILE A 184 -14.35 14.03 -8.13
N GLU A 185 -14.08 13.92 -6.84
CA GLU A 185 -12.77 14.17 -6.23
C GLU A 185 -12.30 12.94 -5.48
N TYR A 186 -10.99 12.77 -5.35
CA TYR A 186 -10.41 11.72 -4.50
C TYR A 186 -10.24 12.25 -3.08
N VAL A 187 -10.61 11.42 -2.10
CA VAL A 187 -10.62 11.80 -0.68
C VAL A 187 -9.22 11.95 -0.08
N ASP A 188 -8.21 11.40 -0.74
CA ASP A 188 -6.80 11.44 -0.35
C ASP A 188 -5.94 11.89 -1.54
N ASP A 189 -4.96 12.76 -1.29
CA ASP A 189 -4.07 13.33 -2.31
C ASP A 189 -3.11 12.26 -2.91
N GLY A 190 -3.00 11.10 -2.27
CA GLY A 190 -2.17 9.97 -2.70
C GLY A 190 -2.84 8.97 -3.64
N ILE A 191 -4.08 9.21 -4.06
CA ILE A 191 -4.76 8.29 -4.98
C ILE A 191 -4.24 8.48 -6.40
N ILE A 192 -3.79 7.38 -7.01
CA ILE A 192 -3.45 7.34 -8.43
C ILE A 192 -4.72 6.93 -9.20
N PRO A 193 -5.31 7.81 -10.03
CA PRO A 193 -6.50 7.48 -10.79
C PRO A 193 -6.24 6.35 -11.79
N PRO A 194 -7.29 5.58 -12.19
CA PRO A 194 -7.18 4.64 -13.29
C PRO A 194 -6.69 5.33 -14.56
N GLN A 195 -5.87 4.62 -15.35
CA GLN A 195 -5.29 5.17 -16.59
C GLN A 195 -6.31 5.24 -17.74
N GLU A 196 -7.38 4.45 -17.67
CA GLU A 196 -8.45 4.43 -18.67
C GLU A 196 -9.41 5.61 -18.47
N GLU A 197 -9.71 6.33 -19.55
CA GLU A 197 -10.63 7.47 -19.53
C GLU A 197 -12.04 7.04 -19.08
N GLY A 198 -12.66 7.87 -18.24
CA GLY A 198 -13.98 7.60 -17.68
C GLY A 198 -14.00 6.49 -16.61
N LYS A 199 -12.86 5.98 -16.16
CA LYS A 199 -12.77 5.03 -15.03
C LYS A 199 -12.47 5.75 -13.71
N VAL A 200 -13.08 5.25 -12.64
CA VAL A 200 -13.06 5.86 -11.30
C VAL A 200 -12.92 4.77 -10.23
N LEU A 201 -12.16 5.05 -9.17
CA LEU A 201 -12.07 4.23 -7.96
C LEU A 201 -13.13 4.67 -6.95
N ILE A 202 -14.30 4.03 -6.95
CA ILE A 202 -15.41 4.45 -6.08
C ILE A 202 -15.11 4.28 -4.57
N CYS A 203 -14.11 3.46 -4.21
CA CYS A 203 -13.72 3.27 -2.81
C CYS A 203 -12.87 4.41 -2.23
N SER A 204 -12.55 5.42 -3.03
CA SER A 204 -11.68 6.53 -2.59
C SER A 204 -12.09 7.86 -3.22
N SER A 205 -13.31 7.94 -3.78
CA SER A 205 -13.82 9.15 -4.40
C SER A 205 -15.16 9.59 -3.82
N ALA A 206 -15.39 10.89 -3.82
CA ALA A 206 -16.63 11.57 -3.47
C ALA A 206 -17.14 12.40 -4.66
N PRO A 207 -18.45 12.64 -4.79
CA PRO A 207 -19.00 13.45 -5.88
C PRO A 207 -18.71 14.95 -5.68
N LYS A 208 -18.33 15.63 -6.76
CA LYS A 208 -18.29 17.11 -6.87
C LYS A 208 -19.56 17.69 -7.50
N THR A 209 -20.29 16.86 -8.25
CA THR A 209 -21.58 17.18 -8.87
C THR A 209 -22.53 15.98 -8.70
N ASN A 210 -23.74 16.04 -9.29
CA ASN A 210 -24.48 14.81 -9.54
C ASN A 210 -23.62 13.88 -10.41
N VAL A 211 -23.56 12.61 -10.05
CA VAL A 211 -22.76 11.60 -10.76
C VAL A 211 -23.61 10.39 -11.14
N VAL A 212 -23.30 9.80 -12.29
CA VAL A 212 -23.90 8.56 -12.76
C VAL A 212 -22.79 7.52 -12.93
N ILE A 213 -22.89 6.40 -12.22
CA ILE A 213 -21.90 5.31 -12.19
C ILE A 213 -22.48 4.06 -12.86
N ASP A 214 -21.66 3.35 -13.63
CA ASP A 214 -22.04 2.09 -14.28
C ASP A 214 -22.02 0.87 -13.33
N ALA A 215 -22.74 0.97 -12.22
CA ALA A 215 -22.93 -0.09 -11.22
C ALA A 215 -24.39 -0.48 -11.02
#